data_AF-A0A3B7Q0C3-F1
#
_entry.id   AF-A0A3B7Q0C3-F1
#
_cell.length_a   1.000
_cell.length_b   1.000
_cell.length_c   1.000
_cell.angle_alpha   90.00
_cell.angle_beta   90.00
_cell.angle_gamma   90.00
#
_symmetry.space_group_name_H-M   'P 1'
#
loop_
_entity.id
_entity.type
_entity.pdbx_description
1 polymer ?
#
loop_
_entity_poly.entity_id
_entity_poly.type
_entity_poly.pdbx_seq_one_letter_code
_entity_poly.pdbx_strand_id
1 'polypeptide(L)'
;MQSHSKHIKTDGSPRCVAEVSFQFNRQNIVILEVDTSDNKKPLSTRVLSLKDMNEWNQTDRAKVLELVVTQCLRWPKGIFNNISFKNSTLNHPRINTIEQEISHQELIGWASRMFNILL
;
A
#
# COMPACT_ATOMS: atom_id res chain seq x y z
N MET A 1 3.32 -29.11 10.24
CA MET A 1 3.79 -27.74 9.91
C MET A 1 2.56 -26.85 9.79
N GLN A 2 2.30 -25.97 10.76
CA GLN A 2 1.19 -25.02 10.65
C GLN A 2 1.54 -23.98 9.59
N SER A 3 0.77 -23.93 8.50
CA SER A 3 0.83 -22.84 7.55
C SER A 3 0.42 -21.56 8.29
N HIS A 4 1.38 -20.70 8.63
CA HIS A 4 1.07 -19.40 9.22
C HIS A 4 0.27 -18.59 8.21
N SER A 5 -1.01 -18.39 8.49
CA SER A 5 -1.89 -17.68 7.59
C SER A 5 -1.51 -16.21 7.51
N LYS A 6 -1.31 -15.70 6.29
CA LYS A 6 -0.71 -14.37 6.08
C LYS A 6 -1.59 -13.20 6.53
N HIS A 7 -2.85 -13.47 6.84
CA HIS A 7 -3.78 -12.50 7.43
C HIS A 7 -3.60 -12.33 8.95
N ILE A 8 -2.75 -13.13 9.60
CA ILE A 8 -2.41 -13.03 11.04
C ILE A 8 -0.93 -12.67 11.19
N LYS A 9 -0.61 -11.82 12.17
CA LYS A 9 0.76 -11.46 12.54
C LYS A 9 1.39 -12.48 13.48
N THR A 10 2.70 -12.38 13.70
CA THR A 10 3.44 -13.29 14.60
C THR A 10 2.96 -13.22 16.06
N ASP A 11 2.39 -12.09 16.48
CA ASP A 11 1.79 -11.88 17.81
C ASP A 11 0.33 -12.37 17.93
N GLY A 12 -0.22 -12.96 16.85
CA GLY A 12 -1.60 -13.45 16.80
C GLY A 12 -2.65 -12.39 16.46
N SER A 13 -2.27 -11.11 16.34
CA SER A 13 -3.20 -10.05 15.95
C SER A 13 -3.48 -10.07 14.43
N PRO A 14 -4.63 -9.53 13.98
CA PRO A 14 -4.94 -9.44 12.56
C PRO A 14 -3.95 -8.54 11.83
N ARG A 15 -3.58 -8.93 10.61
CA ARG A 15 -2.86 -8.05 9.69
C ARG A 15 -3.84 -7.12 9.00
N CYS A 16 -3.64 -5.82 9.15
CA CYS A 16 -4.50 -4.79 8.58
C CYS A 16 -3.92 -4.19 7.30
N VAL A 17 -4.79 -3.57 6.49
CA VAL A 17 -4.42 -2.69 5.39
C VAL A 17 -5.05 -1.33 5.66
N ALA A 18 -4.24 -0.28 5.75
CA ALA A 18 -4.71 1.08 5.79
C ALA A 18 -5.01 1.56 4.36
N GLU A 19 -6.11 2.28 4.21
CA GLU A 19 -6.55 2.88 2.95
C GLU A 19 -6.80 4.36 3.16
N VAL A 20 -6.31 5.18 2.24
CA VAL A 20 -6.63 6.61 2.16
C VAL A 20 -7.11 6.90 0.74
N SER A 21 -8.32 7.45 0.64
CA SER A 21 -9.00 7.67 -0.64
C SER A 21 -9.41 9.14 -0.76
N PHE A 22 -9.05 9.79 -1.86
CA PHE A 22 -9.34 11.21 -2.10
C PHE A 22 -9.34 11.52 -3.60
N GLN A 23 -9.83 12.70 -3.97
CA GLN A 23 -9.77 13.20 -5.34
C GLN A 23 -8.69 14.29 -5.45
N PHE A 24 -7.85 14.19 -6.48
CA PHE A 24 -6.84 15.19 -6.82
C PHE A 24 -6.84 15.40 -8.34
N ASN A 25 -6.91 16.65 -8.81
CA ASN A 25 -7.01 16.97 -10.25
C ASN A 25 -8.09 16.18 -11.00
N ARG A 26 -9.28 16.02 -10.38
CA ARG A 26 -10.42 15.21 -10.88
C ARG A 26 -10.14 13.71 -11.02
N GLN A 27 -9.01 13.23 -10.55
CA GLN A 27 -8.63 11.83 -10.53
C GLN A 27 -8.88 11.24 -9.14
N ASN A 28 -9.57 10.09 -9.08
CA ASN A 28 -9.75 9.33 -7.85
C ASN A 28 -8.44 8.61 -7.52
N ILE A 29 -7.91 8.87 -6.32
CA ILE A 29 -6.67 8.30 -5.82
C ILE A 29 -6.97 7.42 -4.61
N VAL A 30 -6.32 6.26 -4.57
CA VAL A 30 -6.29 5.37 -3.41
C VAL A 30 -4.85 5.05 -3.03
N ILE A 31 -4.53 5.23 -1.76
CA ILE A 31 -3.25 4.85 -1.16
C ILE A 31 -3.48 3.64 -0.26
N LEU A 32 -2.67 2.61 -0.41
CA LEU A 32 -2.72 1.39 0.40
C LEU A 32 -1.39 1.15 1.13
N GLU A 33 -1.49 0.81 2.41
CA GLU A 33 -0.36 0.43 3.26
C GLU A 33 -0.69 -0.86 4.00
N VAL A 34 0.16 -1.88 3.90
CA VAL A 34 -0.03 -3.16 4.60
C VAL A 34 0.73 -3.12 5.91
N ASP A 35 0.05 -3.43 7.02
CA ASP A 35 0.72 -3.61 8.30
C ASP A 35 1.73 -4.76 8.17
N THR A 36 3.01 -4.41 8.28
CA THR A 36 4.14 -5.32 8.21
C THR A 36 5.04 -5.16 9.44
N SER A 37 4.48 -4.69 10.56
CA SER A 37 5.18 -4.51 11.85
C SER A 37 5.88 -5.76 12.37
N ASP A 38 5.41 -6.95 11.97
CA ASP A 38 6.00 -8.25 12.31
C ASP A 38 6.93 -8.82 11.24
N ASN A 39 7.10 -8.14 10.10
CA ASN A 39 7.93 -8.58 8.98
C ASN A 39 9.22 -7.76 8.86
N LYS A 40 10.34 -8.43 8.56
CA LYS A 40 11.64 -7.76 8.32
C LYS A 40 11.66 -6.88 7.08
N LYS A 41 10.78 -7.12 6.11
CA LYS A 41 10.73 -6.39 4.84
C LYS A 41 9.32 -5.83 4.63
N PRO A 42 9.12 -4.51 4.73
CA PRO A 42 7.83 -3.90 4.48
C PRO A 42 7.48 -3.99 2.99
N LEU A 43 6.18 -4.05 2.71
CA LEU A 43 5.69 -3.75 1.37
C LEU A 43 5.80 -2.24 1.19
N SER A 44 6.12 -1.81 -0.03
CA SER A 44 6.07 -0.40 -0.37
C SER A 44 4.63 0.12 -0.32
N THR A 45 4.46 1.41 -0.05
CA THR A 45 3.17 2.08 -0.18
C THR A 45 2.69 2.02 -1.63
N ARG A 46 1.41 1.70 -1.82
CA ARG A 46 0.79 1.62 -3.15
C ARG A 46 -0.08 2.83 -3.40
N VAL A 47 0.07 3.45 -4.57
CA VAL A 47 -0.76 4.60 -4.97
C VAL A 47 -1.43 4.25 -6.30
N LEU A 48 -2.76 4.25 -6.31
CA LEU A 48 -3.59 3.90 -7.44
C LEU A 48 -4.37 5.12 -7.91
N SER A 49 -4.30 5.39 -9.21
CA SER A 49 -5.18 6.33 -9.91
C SER A 49 -6.32 5.52 -10.53
N LEU A 50 -7.47 5.48 -9.87
CA LEU A 50 -8.56 4.55 -10.21
C LEU A 50 -9.34 4.96 -11.46
N LYS A 51 -9.80 3.96 -12.22
CA LYS A 51 -10.73 4.18 -13.33
C LYS A 51 -12.15 4.46 -12.84
N ASP A 52 -12.59 3.73 -11.83
CA ASP A 52 -13.92 3.85 -11.25
C ASP A 52 -13.84 3.69 -9.72
N MET A 53 -14.31 4.71 -8.99
CA MET A 53 -14.34 4.69 -7.52
C MET A 53 -15.51 3.87 -6.97
N ASN A 54 -16.62 3.76 -7.72
CA ASN A 54 -17.76 2.95 -7.33
C ASN A 54 -17.42 1.46 -7.43
N GLU A 55 -16.79 1.03 -8.53
CA GLU A 55 -16.30 -0.36 -8.66
C GLU A 55 -15.25 -0.69 -7.59
N TRP A 56 -14.37 0.27 -7.27
CA TRP A 56 -13.44 0.13 -6.13
C TRP A 56 -14.17 -0.19 -4.83
N ASN A 57 -15.16 0.63 -4.49
CA ASN A 57 -15.91 0.50 -3.23
C ASN A 57 -16.76 -0.77 -3.16
N GLN A 58 -17.28 -1.26 -4.29
CA GLN A 58 -18.19 -2.39 -4.33
C GLN A 58 -17.49 -3.74 -4.47
N THR A 59 -16.44 -3.82 -5.31
CA THR A 59 -15.88 -5.11 -5.73
C THR A 59 -14.35 -5.16 -5.68
N ASP A 60 -13.65 -4.19 -6.24
CA ASP A 60 -12.21 -4.34 -6.48
C ASP A 60 -11.40 -4.29 -5.18
N ARG A 61 -11.82 -3.46 -4.22
CA ARG A 61 -11.17 -3.36 -2.91
C ARG A 61 -11.10 -4.73 -2.21
N ALA A 62 -12.22 -5.43 -2.11
CA ALA A 62 -12.28 -6.74 -1.46
C ALA A 62 -11.36 -7.75 -2.15
N LYS A 63 -11.39 -7.79 -3.49
CA LYS A 63 -10.54 -8.67 -4.30
C LYS A 63 -9.05 -8.34 -4.17
N VAL A 64 -8.68 -7.07 -4.10
CA VAL A 64 -7.30 -6.64 -3.85
C VAL A 64 -6.81 -7.14 -2.49
N LEU A 65 -7.61 -6.95 -1.43
CA LEU A 65 -7.26 -7.38 -0.07
C LEU A 65 -7.08 -8.91 0.02
N GLU A 66 -7.98 -9.66 -0.61
CA GLU A 66 -7.87 -11.13 -0.73
C GLU A 66 -6.59 -11.54 -1.45
N LEU A 67 -6.28 -10.91 -2.58
CA LEU A 67 -5.08 -11.21 -3.36
C LEU A 67 -3.79 -10.87 -2.62
N VAL A 68 -3.77 -9.79 -1.82
CA VAL A 68 -2.60 -9.46 -0.98
C VAL A 68 -2.29 -10.59 0.00
N VAL A 69 -3.32 -11.15 0.65
CA VAL A 69 -3.15 -12.27 1.59
C VAL A 69 -2.74 -13.55 0.88
N THR A 70 -3.46 -13.93 -0.17
CA THR A 70 -3.24 -15.20 -0.89
C THR A 70 -1.93 -15.22 -1.70
N GLN A 71 -1.43 -14.05 -2.13
CA GLN A 71 -0.13 -13.92 -2.81
C GLN A 71 1.04 -13.69 -1.84
N CYS A 72 0.90 -14.12 -0.59
CA CYS A 72 1.96 -14.06 0.41
C CYS A 72 2.48 -12.64 0.67
N LEU A 73 1.57 -11.69 0.88
CA LEU A 73 1.88 -10.27 1.11
C LEU A 73 2.66 -9.69 -0.06
N ARG A 74 2.03 -9.70 -1.23
CA ARG A 74 2.54 -9.07 -2.45
C ARG A 74 1.45 -8.24 -3.08
N TRP A 75 1.86 -7.15 -3.72
CA TRP A 75 0.94 -6.31 -4.47
C TRP A 75 0.44 -7.03 -5.74
N PRO A 76 -0.88 -7.21 -5.92
CA PRO A 76 -1.42 -7.92 -7.07
C PRO A 76 -1.40 -7.03 -8.32
N LYS A 77 -0.27 -6.99 -9.01
CA LYS A 77 -0.05 -6.10 -10.17
C LYS A 77 -1.09 -6.29 -11.29
N GLY A 78 -1.55 -7.52 -11.50
CA GLY A 78 -2.53 -7.84 -12.54
C GLY A 78 -3.85 -7.07 -12.39
N ILE A 79 -4.48 -7.15 -11.21
CA ILE A 79 -5.73 -6.41 -10.97
C ILE A 79 -5.49 -4.90 -10.98
N PHE A 80 -4.36 -4.41 -10.46
CA PHE A 80 -4.04 -2.98 -10.48
C PHE A 80 -3.99 -2.40 -11.89
N ASN A 81 -3.39 -3.11 -12.85
CA ASN A 81 -3.35 -2.65 -14.24
C ASN A 81 -4.75 -2.58 -14.88
N ASN A 82 -5.70 -3.39 -14.39
CA ASN A 82 -7.07 -3.40 -14.91
C ASN A 82 -7.90 -2.25 -14.33
N ILE A 83 -7.79 -2.00 -13.02
CA ILE A 83 -8.67 -1.09 -12.28
C ILE A 83 -8.14 0.35 -12.19
N SER A 84 -6.86 0.58 -12.56
CA SER A 84 -6.21 1.89 -12.44
C SER A 84 -5.65 2.39 -13.78
N PHE A 85 -5.68 3.71 -14.01
CA PHE A 85 -4.92 4.36 -15.08
C PHE A 85 -3.42 4.35 -14.78
N LYS A 86 -3.05 4.47 -13.49
CA LYS A 86 -1.67 4.46 -13.01
C LYS A 86 -1.61 3.67 -11.70
N ASN A 87 -0.76 2.65 -11.65
CA ASN A 87 -0.34 2.01 -10.40
C ASN A 87 1.11 2.41 -10.12
N SER A 88 1.33 3.09 -9.00
CA SER A 88 2.65 3.59 -8.64
C SER A 88 3.12 2.97 -7.34
N THR A 89 4.43 2.83 -7.22
CA THR A 89 5.10 2.43 -5.99
C THR A 89 5.70 3.66 -5.33
N LEU A 90 5.33 3.92 -4.08
CA LEU A 90 6.02 4.89 -3.25
C LEU A 90 6.89 4.13 -2.25
N ASN A 91 8.20 4.12 -2.48
CA ASN A 91 9.12 3.47 -1.54
C ASN A 91 9.19 4.28 -0.24
N HIS A 92 9.16 3.58 0.89
CA HIS A 92 9.27 4.16 2.23
C HIS A 92 10.46 5.13 2.38
N PRO A 93 10.35 6.16 3.24
CA PRO A 93 11.50 6.96 3.63
C PRO A 93 12.54 6.07 4.31
N ARG A 94 13.82 6.40 4.17
CA ARG A 94 14.87 5.67 4.89
C ARG A 94 14.81 6.06 6.36
N ILE A 95 14.86 5.06 7.23
CA ILE A 95 14.96 5.25 8.67
C ILE A 95 16.45 5.28 9.02
N ASN A 96 16.85 6.25 9.84
CA ASN A 96 18.17 6.23 10.47
C ASN A 96 18.22 5.03 11.43
N THR A 97 19.06 4.05 11.15
CA THR A 97 19.12 2.81 11.95
C THR A 97 19.63 3.02 13.37
N ILE A 98 20.33 4.12 13.64
CA ILE A 98 20.86 4.45 14.97
C ILE A 98 19.77 5.10 15.83
N GLU A 99 19.12 6.14 15.28
CA GLU A 99 18.11 6.93 15.98
C GLU A 99 16.71 6.30 15.90
N GLN A 100 16.50 5.34 14.99
CA GLN A 100 15.19 4.76 14.64
C GLN A 100 14.15 5.80 14.18
N GLU A 101 14.62 6.94 13.68
CA GLU A 101 13.80 8.05 13.23
C GLU A 101 13.97 8.31 11.74
N ILE A 102 12.95 8.93 11.13
CA ILE A 102 13.00 9.45 9.77
C ILE A 102 13.51 10.89 9.86
N SER A 103 14.61 11.20 9.18
CA SER A 103 15.11 12.57 9.14
C SER A 103 14.14 13.50 8.41
N HIS A 104 14.15 14.79 8.74
CA HIS A 104 13.34 15.79 8.06
C HIS A 104 13.56 15.78 6.53
N GLN A 105 14.81 15.60 6.10
CA GLN A 105 15.18 15.54 4.68
C GLN A 105 14.59 14.30 3.98
N GLU A 106 14.58 13.14 4.62
CA GLU A 106 13.97 11.92 4.08
C GLU A 106 12.45 12.06 3.99
N LEU A 107 11.82 12.70 4.99
CA LEU A 107 10.39 12.96 4.98
C LEU A 107 9.98 13.91 3.84
N ILE A 108 10.74 15.01 3.64
CA ILE A 108 10.54 15.92 2.51
C ILE A 108 10.70 15.16 1.19
N GLY A 109 11.77 14.36 1.04
CA GLY A 109 12.02 13.59 -0.18
C GLY A 109 10.93 12.56 -0.46
N TRP A 110 10.35 11.96 0.58
CA TRP A 110 9.18 11.07 0.44
C TRP A 110 7.93 11.82 0.00
N ALA A 111 7.64 12.98 0.60
CA ALA A 111 6.53 13.84 0.19
C ALA A 111 6.68 14.30 -1.26
N SER A 112 7.86 14.74 -1.70
CA SER A 112 8.11 15.12 -3.10
C SER A 112 7.88 13.97 -4.08
N ARG A 113 8.28 12.73 -3.71
CA ARG A 113 7.99 11.54 -4.53
C ARG A 113 6.49 11.26 -4.60
N MET A 114 5.76 11.45 -3.51
CA MET A 114 4.30 11.34 -3.51
C MET A 114 3.66 12.38 -4.45
N PHE A 115 4.06 13.65 -4.36
CA PHE A 115 3.57 14.69 -5.27
C PHE A 115 3.86 14.35 -6.74
N ASN A 116 5.07 13.89 -7.07
CA ASN A 116 5.41 13.47 -8.44
C ASN A 116 4.59 12.28 -8.94
N ILE A 117 4.10 11.41 -8.04
CA ILE A 117 3.21 10.31 -8.39
C ILE A 117 1.80 10.84 -8.70
N LEU A 118 1.34 11.86 -7.97
CA LEU A 118 0.00 12.45 -8.09
C LEU A 118 -0.15 13.39 -9.29
N LEU A 119 0.94 14.02 -9.73
CA LEU A 119 1.02 14.76 -10.99
C LEU A 119 1.00 13.80 -12.20
#